data_AF-A0A315UV88-F1
#
_entry.id   AF-A0A315UV88-F1
#
_cell.length_a   1.000
_cell.length_b   1.000
_cell.length_c   1.000
_cell.angle_alpha   90.00
_cell.angle_beta   90.00
_cell.angle_gamma   90.00
#
_symmetry.space_group_name_H-M   'P 1'
#
loop_
_entity.id
_entity.type
_entity.pdbx_description
1 polymer ?
#
loop_
_entity_poly.entity_id
_entity_poly.type
_entity_poly.pdbx_seq_one_letter_code
_entity_poly.pdbx_strand_id
1 'polypeptide(L)'
;MIGTPRLRMNQAPTSGFEEDVGTRTTHHVMYPESAVDLDNNTSLVLIPFKTLDLQWVISALTTGTITHTYLPVRSRIKANKDKVLIYSPTFFKYVHESWLEGHGRYPSTGFLSLLLALHICDEVSVFGFGADRYGNWHHYWEENHLAGAFRHTGVHDGDYEYNVTLLLADKHKIRMFTGR
;
A
#
# COMPACT_ATOMS: atom_id res chain seq x y z
N MET A 1 -6.46 -5.93 -25.13
CA MET A 1 -7.05 -5.03 -24.12
C MET A 1 -6.26 -5.19 -22.83
N ILE A 2 -5.48 -4.19 -22.44
CA ILE A 2 -4.81 -4.19 -21.13
C ILE A 2 -5.93 -3.99 -20.11
N GLY A 3 -6.19 -4.98 -19.26
CA GLY A 3 -7.27 -4.88 -18.29
C GLY A 3 -6.97 -3.83 -17.21
N THR A 4 -8.02 -3.25 -16.62
CA THR A 4 -7.90 -2.21 -15.58
C THR A 4 -6.98 -2.66 -14.43
N PRO A 5 -5.96 -1.86 -14.06
CA PRO A 5 -5.14 -2.13 -12.90
C PRO A 5 -5.97 -2.21 -11.62
N ARG A 6 -5.72 -3.24 -10.82
CA ARG A 6 -6.21 -3.38 -9.44
C ARG A 6 -5.01 -3.49 -8.51
N LEU A 7 -4.82 -2.44 -7.73
CA LEU A 7 -3.73 -2.30 -6.77
C LEU A 7 -4.24 -2.75 -5.39
N ARG A 8 -3.47 -3.59 -4.71
CA ARG A 8 -3.62 -3.92 -3.29
C ARG A 8 -2.32 -3.63 -2.56
N MET A 9 -2.32 -3.69 -1.24
CA MET A 9 -1.14 -3.38 -0.46
C MET A 9 -1.04 -4.14 0.84
N ASN A 10 0.15 -4.12 1.44
CA ASN A 10 0.43 -4.70 2.75
C ASN A 10 0.05 -6.19 2.80
N GLN A 11 -0.40 -6.67 3.96
CA GLN A 11 -0.78 -8.08 4.17
C GLN A 11 -2.26 -8.38 3.84
N ALA A 12 -2.96 -7.48 3.16
CA ALA A 12 -4.39 -7.55 2.92
C ALA A 12 -4.79 -8.83 2.14
N PRO A 13 -5.54 -9.78 2.74
CA PRO A 13 -5.93 -11.02 2.08
C PRO A 13 -7.18 -10.84 1.21
N THR A 14 -7.33 -11.65 0.17
CA THR A 14 -8.60 -11.76 -0.56
C THR A 14 -9.39 -13.01 -0.21
N SER A 15 -8.71 -14.07 0.21
CA SER A 15 -9.32 -15.36 0.55
C SER A 15 -10.28 -15.20 1.74
N GLY A 16 -11.53 -15.60 1.57
CA GLY A 16 -12.59 -15.44 2.57
C GLY A 16 -13.26 -14.06 2.60
N PHE A 17 -12.82 -13.11 1.76
CA PHE A 17 -13.36 -11.75 1.67
C PHE A 17 -13.71 -11.37 0.22
N GLU A 18 -13.83 -12.35 -0.67
CA GLU A 18 -13.93 -12.16 -2.12
C GLU A 18 -15.16 -11.35 -2.52
N GLU A 19 -16.27 -11.48 -1.79
CA GLU A 19 -17.49 -10.71 -2.07
C GLU A 19 -17.30 -9.22 -1.79
N ASP A 20 -16.54 -8.86 -0.76
CA ASP A 20 -16.33 -7.47 -0.35
C ASP A 20 -15.17 -6.81 -1.11
N VAL A 21 -14.05 -7.51 -1.25
CA VAL A 21 -12.82 -6.93 -1.81
C VAL A 21 -12.48 -7.46 -3.20
N GLY A 22 -13.21 -8.44 -3.70
CA GLY A 22 -12.97 -9.10 -4.99
C GLY A 22 -11.73 -10.01 -5.00
N THR A 23 -11.61 -10.82 -6.06
CA THR A 23 -10.55 -11.84 -6.18
C THR A 23 -9.30 -11.37 -6.91
N ARG A 24 -9.47 -10.44 -7.86
CA ARG A 24 -8.37 -10.03 -8.76
C ARG A 24 -7.39 -9.10 -8.05
N THR A 25 -6.11 -9.31 -8.32
CA THR A 25 -4.99 -8.40 -8.01
C THR A 25 -4.11 -8.34 -9.24
N THR A 26 -3.62 -7.15 -9.60
CA THR A 26 -2.68 -7.00 -10.72
C THR A 26 -1.34 -6.45 -10.27
N HIS A 27 -1.37 -5.61 -9.23
CA HIS A 27 -0.21 -4.99 -8.63
C HIS A 27 -0.41 -5.07 -7.12
N HIS A 28 0.63 -5.51 -6.39
CA HIS A 28 0.60 -5.59 -4.94
C HIS A 28 1.75 -4.78 -4.37
N VAL A 29 1.40 -3.71 -3.66
CA VAL A 29 2.33 -2.73 -3.10
C VAL A 29 2.77 -3.18 -1.72
N MET A 30 4.06 -3.41 -1.52
CA MET A 30 4.56 -3.92 -0.25
C MET A 30 6.01 -3.51 0.02
N TYR A 31 6.46 -3.80 1.22
CA TYR A 31 7.82 -3.58 1.73
C TYR A 31 8.15 -4.77 2.68
N PRO A 32 9.43 -4.99 3.06
CA PRO A 32 9.86 -6.24 3.70
C PRO A 32 9.03 -6.66 4.92
N GLU A 33 8.68 -5.71 5.77
CA GLU A 33 7.93 -5.92 7.02
C GLU A 33 6.42 -6.17 6.81
N SER A 34 5.90 -5.98 5.59
CA SER A 34 4.50 -6.21 5.23
C SER A 34 4.36 -7.13 4.00
N ALA A 35 5.38 -7.95 3.73
CA ALA A 35 5.43 -8.77 2.54
C ALA A 35 4.54 -10.03 2.62
N VAL A 36 3.95 -10.38 1.48
CA VAL A 36 3.18 -11.60 1.25
C VAL A 36 3.68 -12.35 0.01
N ASP A 37 3.31 -13.62 -0.10
CA ASP A 37 3.50 -14.37 -1.34
C ASP A 37 2.47 -13.91 -2.39
N LEU A 38 2.91 -13.79 -3.64
CA LEU A 38 2.12 -13.32 -4.77
C LEU A 38 1.97 -14.43 -5.82
N ASP A 39 0.83 -14.42 -6.50
CA ASP A 39 0.64 -15.25 -7.69
C ASP A 39 1.57 -14.80 -8.83
N ASN A 40 1.78 -15.67 -9.82
CA ASN A 40 2.72 -15.41 -10.92
C ASN A 40 2.24 -14.30 -11.90
N ASN A 41 0.97 -13.92 -11.83
CA ASN A 41 0.35 -12.92 -12.67
C ASN A 41 0.34 -11.51 -12.05
N THR A 42 0.51 -11.41 -10.74
CA THR A 42 0.58 -10.16 -9.97
C THR A 42 1.98 -9.56 -10.00
N SER A 43 2.06 -8.27 -10.32
CA SER A 43 3.29 -7.47 -10.22
C SER A 43 3.57 -7.09 -8.77
N LEU A 44 4.79 -7.29 -8.31
CA LEU A 44 5.28 -6.81 -7.01
C LEU A 44 5.69 -5.35 -7.16
N VAL A 45 5.09 -4.43 -6.41
CA VAL A 45 5.52 -3.02 -6.36
C VAL A 45 6.18 -2.77 -5.01
N LEU A 46 7.51 -2.72 -4.97
CA LEU A 46 8.27 -2.51 -3.75
C LEU A 46 8.31 -1.02 -3.40
N ILE A 47 7.92 -0.63 -2.19
CA ILE A 47 8.23 0.70 -1.65
C ILE A 47 9.50 0.61 -0.80
N PRO A 48 10.63 1.19 -1.23
CA PRO A 48 11.85 1.22 -0.45
C PRO A 48 11.86 2.41 0.53
N PHE A 49 11.67 2.13 1.82
CA PHE A 49 11.83 3.13 2.90
C PHE A 49 13.30 3.27 3.34
N LYS A 50 14.13 2.28 3.03
CA LYS A 50 15.56 2.21 3.35
C LYS A 50 16.30 1.37 2.31
N THR A 51 17.60 1.61 2.14
CA THR A 51 18.45 0.86 1.18
C THR A 51 18.39 -0.65 1.39
N LEU A 52 18.22 -1.09 2.65
CA LEU A 52 18.08 -2.50 3.00
C LEU A 52 16.85 -3.16 2.33
N ASP A 53 15.80 -2.40 2.00
CA ASP A 53 14.60 -2.95 1.34
C ASP A 53 14.90 -3.37 -0.11
N LEU A 54 15.76 -2.61 -0.79
CA LEU A 54 16.25 -2.93 -2.13
C LEU A 54 17.14 -4.18 -2.10
N GLN A 55 17.96 -4.33 -1.07
CA GLN A 55 18.77 -5.54 -0.87
C GLN A 55 17.88 -6.73 -0.52
N TRP A 56 16.84 -6.51 0.29
CA TRP A 56 15.90 -7.53 0.71
C TRP A 56 15.16 -8.14 -0.48
N VAL A 57 14.65 -7.35 -1.44
CA VAL A 57 13.92 -7.93 -2.57
C VAL A 57 14.80 -8.85 -3.42
N ILE A 58 16.09 -8.50 -3.58
CA ILE A 58 17.07 -9.36 -4.26
C ILE A 58 17.27 -10.65 -3.46
N SER A 59 17.55 -10.54 -2.15
CA SER A 59 17.72 -11.68 -1.25
C SER A 59 16.50 -12.59 -1.23
N ALA A 60 15.31 -12.04 -1.02
CA ALA A 60 14.05 -12.77 -0.86
C ALA A 60 13.64 -13.56 -2.11
N LEU A 61 14.07 -13.10 -3.29
CA LEU A 61 13.84 -13.78 -4.56
C LEU A 61 15.00 -14.71 -4.98
N THR A 62 16.13 -14.72 -4.25
CA THR A 62 17.32 -15.50 -4.63
C THR A 62 17.86 -16.34 -3.48
N THR A 63 18.71 -15.78 -2.63
CA THR A 63 19.51 -16.48 -1.61
C THR A 63 18.72 -16.71 -0.33
N GLY A 64 17.93 -15.71 0.08
CA GLY A 64 17.19 -15.66 1.33
C GLY A 64 18.06 -15.41 2.56
N THR A 65 19.12 -14.63 2.41
CA THR A 65 20.09 -14.32 3.48
C THR A 65 19.61 -13.22 4.43
N ILE A 66 18.77 -12.29 3.97
CA ILE A 66 18.20 -11.23 4.80
C ILE A 66 16.93 -11.76 5.47
N THR A 67 17.00 -11.97 6.79
CA THR A 67 15.91 -12.49 7.63
C THR A 67 15.40 -11.46 8.65
N HIS A 68 16.08 -10.30 8.76
CA HIS A 68 15.79 -9.29 9.77
C HIS A 68 16.10 -7.89 9.24
N THR A 69 15.24 -6.92 9.59
CA THR A 69 15.48 -5.48 9.45
C THR A 69 15.53 -4.86 10.86
N TYR A 70 14.58 -4.00 11.23
CA TYR A 70 14.29 -3.67 12.63
C TYR A 70 13.30 -4.64 13.27
N LEU A 71 12.68 -5.51 12.46
CA LEU A 71 11.84 -6.64 12.85
C LEU A 71 12.19 -7.86 11.99
N PRO A 72 11.77 -9.08 12.37
CA PRO A 72 11.87 -10.24 11.48
C PRO A 72 11.13 -10.01 10.16
N VAL A 73 11.75 -10.40 9.06
CA VAL A 73 11.16 -10.32 7.71
C VAL A 73 11.23 -11.67 7.02
N ARG A 74 10.36 -11.87 6.02
CA ARG A 74 10.38 -13.11 5.23
C ARG A 74 11.73 -13.26 4.52
N SER A 75 12.43 -14.36 4.82
CA SER A 75 13.71 -14.66 4.18
C SER A 75 13.54 -15.01 2.70
N ARG A 76 12.40 -15.59 2.31
CA ARG A 76 12.02 -15.86 0.92
C ARG A 76 10.57 -15.51 0.67
N ILE A 77 10.26 -15.09 -0.55
CA ILE A 77 8.90 -14.86 -1.03
C ILE A 77 8.69 -15.55 -2.39
N LYS A 78 7.45 -15.91 -2.68
CA LYS A 78 7.01 -16.29 -4.03
C LYS A 78 6.52 -15.03 -4.73
N ALA A 79 7.21 -14.62 -5.80
CA ALA A 79 6.75 -13.60 -6.73
C ALA A 79 7.43 -13.80 -8.08
N ASN A 80 6.83 -13.29 -9.15
CA ASN A 80 7.43 -13.33 -10.48
C ASN A 80 8.56 -12.29 -10.56
N LYS A 81 9.80 -12.76 -10.77
CA LYS A 81 11.01 -11.92 -10.85
C LYS A 81 10.97 -10.92 -12.00
N ASP A 82 10.27 -11.26 -13.09
CA ASP A 82 10.14 -10.43 -14.28
C ASP A 82 9.03 -9.37 -14.12
N LYS A 83 8.30 -9.38 -12.99
CA LYS A 83 7.23 -8.44 -12.67
C LYS A 83 7.48 -7.68 -11.37
N VAL A 84 8.75 -7.47 -11.03
CA VAL A 84 9.16 -6.63 -9.91
C VAL A 84 9.30 -5.19 -10.38
N LEU A 85 8.55 -4.30 -9.75
CA LEU A 85 8.59 -2.86 -9.95
C LEU A 85 9.08 -2.19 -8.66
N ILE A 86 9.88 -1.14 -8.79
CA ILE A 86 10.41 -0.38 -7.66
C ILE A 86 9.74 1.00 -7.65
N TYR A 87 9.08 1.34 -6.55
CA TYR A 87 8.53 2.66 -6.34
C TYR A 87 9.67 3.67 -6.24
N SER A 88 9.64 4.70 -7.10
CA SER A 88 10.71 5.69 -7.18
C SER A 88 10.85 6.47 -5.85
N PRO A 89 12.04 6.50 -5.21
CA PRO A 89 12.28 7.34 -4.04
C PRO A 89 12.08 8.84 -4.31
N THR A 90 12.30 9.29 -5.55
CA THR A 90 12.02 10.68 -5.95
C THR A 90 10.52 10.95 -5.99
N PHE A 91 9.73 10.00 -6.50
CA PHE A 91 8.27 10.12 -6.49
C PHE A 91 7.71 10.04 -5.06
N PHE A 92 8.28 9.21 -4.21
CA PHE A 92 7.98 9.18 -2.77
C PHE A 92 8.18 10.56 -2.13
N LYS A 93 9.35 11.17 -2.37
CA LYS A 93 9.66 12.52 -1.86
C LYS A 93 8.67 13.56 -2.39
N TYR A 94 8.33 13.50 -3.67
CA TYR A 94 7.32 14.36 -4.28
C TYR A 94 5.95 14.24 -3.58
N VAL A 95 5.48 13.03 -3.32
CA VAL A 95 4.21 12.82 -2.58
C VAL A 95 4.29 13.47 -1.19
N HIS A 96 5.40 13.26 -0.47
CA HIS A 96 5.55 13.84 0.86
C HIS A 96 5.58 15.38 0.86
N GLU A 97 6.36 15.98 -0.03
CA GLU A 97 6.58 17.44 -0.02
C GLU A 97 5.46 18.22 -0.71
N SER A 98 4.92 17.70 -1.82
CA SER A 98 3.96 18.44 -2.66
C SER A 98 2.50 18.12 -2.37
N TRP A 99 2.20 16.94 -1.83
CA TRP A 99 0.82 16.54 -1.53
C TRP A 99 0.51 16.52 -0.04
N LEU A 100 1.51 16.18 0.79
CA LEU A 100 1.35 16.15 2.24
C LEU A 100 1.98 17.34 2.96
N GLU A 101 2.63 18.26 2.23
CA GLU A 101 3.27 19.45 2.82
C GLU A 101 4.22 19.12 4.00
N GLY A 102 4.82 17.92 3.99
CA GLY A 102 5.68 17.43 5.08
C GLY A 102 4.96 16.97 6.35
N HIS A 103 3.64 16.76 6.31
CA HIS A 103 2.88 16.20 7.43
C HIS A 103 3.23 14.73 7.69
N GLY A 104 3.43 14.40 8.97
CA GLY A 104 3.98 13.11 9.40
C GLY A 104 5.49 13.02 9.18
N ARG A 105 6.07 11.84 9.43
CA ARG A 105 7.49 11.58 9.14
C ARG A 105 7.70 11.20 7.67
N TYR A 106 6.73 10.50 7.10
CA TYR A 106 6.65 10.13 5.68
C TYR A 106 5.21 9.66 5.33
N PRO A 107 4.82 9.55 4.05
CA PRO A 107 3.48 9.11 3.64
C PRO A 107 3.21 7.63 3.92
N SER A 108 1.95 7.26 4.16
CA SER A 108 1.53 5.87 4.31
C SER A 108 1.59 5.08 2.99
N THR A 109 1.70 3.76 3.07
CA THR A 109 1.60 2.88 1.89
C THR A 109 0.30 3.10 1.12
N GLY A 110 -0.79 3.36 1.85
CA GLY A 110 -2.08 3.72 1.29
C GLY A 110 -1.97 4.93 0.38
N PHE A 111 -1.52 6.05 0.94
CA PHE A 111 -1.46 7.31 0.21
C PHE A 111 -0.47 7.26 -0.96
N LEU A 112 0.68 6.59 -0.79
CA LEU A 112 1.62 6.36 -1.89
C LEU A 112 0.98 5.55 -3.04
N SER A 113 0.21 4.51 -2.71
CA SER A 113 -0.49 3.71 -3.72
C SER A 113 -1.57 4.51 -4.46
N LEU A 114 -2.30 5.37 -3.75
CA LEU A 114 -3.28 6.29 -4.33
C LEU A 114 -2.61 7.26 -5.32
N LEU A 115 -1.51 7.88 -4.91
CA LEU A 115 -0.81 8.86 -5.75
C LEU A 115 -0.15 8.20 -6.95
N LEU A 116 0.37 6.99 -6.80
CA LEU A 116 0.84 6.20 -7.94
C LEU A 116 -0.29 5.94 -8.92
N ALA A 117 -1.46 5.48 -8.45
CA ALA A 117 -2.62 5.21 -9.31
C ALA A 117 -3.05 6.47 -10.09
N LEU A 118 -3.10 7.62 -9.42
CA LEU A 118 -3.42 8.92 -10.05
C LEU A 118 -2.47 9.33 -11.17
N HIS A 119 -1.22 8.85 -11.15
CA HIS A 119 -0.22 9.20 -12.17
C HIS A 119 -0.17 8.20 -13.33
N ILE A 120 -0.70 6.98 -13.16
CA ILE A 120 -0.60 5.91 -14.17
C ILE A 120 -1.95 5.49 -14.77
N CYS A 121 -3.06 5.97 -14.22
CA CYS A 121 -4.42 5.62 -14.64
C CYS A 121 -5.21 6.87 -15.08
N ASP A 122 -6.10 6.69 -16.05
CA ASP A 122 -7.02 7.76 -16.49
C ASP A 122 -8.18 7.99 -15.50
N GLU A 123 -8.63 6.92 -14.83
CA GLU A 123 -9.65 6.95 -13.79
C GLU A 123 -9.21 6.11 -12.57
N VAL A 124 -9.49 6.61 -11.37
CA VAL A 124 -9.16 5.93 -10.12
C VAL A 124 -10.39 5.78 -9.24
N SER A 125 -10.66 4.54 -8.82
CA SER A 125 -11.67 4.22 -7.81
C SER A 125 -10.99 3.70 -6.55
N VAL A 126 -11.36 4.26 -5.39
CA VAL A 126 -10.72 4.00 -4.11
C VAL A 126 -11.69 3.30 -3.16
N PHE A 127 -11.23 2.22 -2.54
CA PHE A 127 -12.00 1.37 -1.62
C PHE A 127 -11.18 1.14 -0.34
N GLY A 128 -11.83 1.00 0.81
CA GLY A 128 -11.17 0.65 2.07
C GLY A 128 -10.17 1.70 2.58
N PHE A 129 -10.49 2.98 2.41
CA PHE A 129 -9.63 4.11 2.75
C PHE A 129 -10.29 4.99 3.81
N GLY A 130 -9.53 5.35 4.84
CA GLY A 130 -10.03 6.14 5.96
C GLY A 130 -10.67 5.29 7.06
N ALA A 131 -11.28 5.99 8.01
CA ALA A 131 -12.04 5.38 9.08
C ALA A 131 -13.42 4.87 8.59
N ASP A 132 -13.99 3.91 9.33
CA ASP A 132 -15.40 3.54 9.15
C ASP A 132 -16.34 4.70 9.56
N ARG A 133 -17.66 4.50 9.39
CA ARG A 133 -18.68 5.50 9.76
C ARG A 133 -18.71 5.87 11.25
N TYR A 134 -18.03 5.11 12.11
CA TYR A 134 -17.93 5.33 13.55
C TYR A 134 -16.57 5.94 13.95
N GLY A 135 -15.68 6.22 12.98
CA GLY A 135 -14.35 6.74 13.23
C GLY A 135 -13.31 5.67 13.61
N ASN A 136 -13.65 4.39 13.47
CA ASN A 136 -12.72 3.30 13.76
C ASN A 136 -11.77 3.06 12.60
N TRP A 137 -10.51 2.82 12.94
CA TRP A 137 -9.47 2.40 12.01
C TRP A 137 -9.15 0.94 12.27
N HIS A 138 -9.64 0.08 11.40
CA HIS A 138 -9.42 -1.36 11.49
C HIS A 138 -9.25 -1.96 10.10
N HIS A 139 -8.54 -3.09 10.05
CA HIS A 139 -8.43 -3.88 8.85
C HIS A 139 -9.70 -4.72 8.67
N TYR A 140 -10.11 -4.96 7.42
CA TYR A 140 -11.32 -5.74 7.13
C TYR A 140 -11.19 -7.24 7.45
N TRP A 141 -9.98 -7.73 7.76
CA TRP A 141 -9.68 -9.15 7.93
C TRP A 141 -9.25 -9.56 9.35
N GLU A 142 -9.14 -8.61 10.28
CA GLU A 142 -8.72 -8.90 11.66
C GLU A 142 -9.54 -8.11 12.67
N GLU A 143 -9.89 -8.76 13.78
CA GLU A 143 -10.46 -8.12 14.96
C GLU A 143 -9.33 -7.51 15.80
N ASN A 144 -8.77 -6.41 15.30
CA ASN A 144 -7.69 -5.69 15.97
C ASN A 144 -8.19 -4.37 16.55
N HIS A 145 -8.57 -4.38 17.83
CA HIS A 145 -9.01 -3.19 18.55
C HIS A 145 -7.93 -2.10 18.68
N LEU A 146 -6.67 -2.42 18.37
CA LEU A 146 -5.54 -1.48 18.38
C LEU A 146 -5.12 -1.05 16.97
N ALA A 147 -5.88 -1.37 15.92
CA ALA A 147 -5.50 -1.05 14.54
C ALA A 147 -5.39 0.47 14.28
N GLY A 148 -6.00 1.32 15.12
CA GLY A 148 -5.80 2.78 15.09
C GLY A 148 -4.51 3.27 15.75
N ALA A 149 -3.69 2.40 16.36
CA ALA A 149 -2.49 2.77 17.11
C ALA A 149 -1.46 3.53 16.26
N PHE A 150 -1.43 3.33 14.93
CA PHE A 150 -0.53 4.07 14.04
C PHE A 150 -0.74 5.59 14.15
N ARG A 151 -1.96 6.06 14.45
CA ARG A 151 -2.29 7.49 14.62
C ARG A 151 -1.57 8.10 15.82
N HIS A 152 -1.26 7.30 16.84
CA HIS A 152 -0.51 7.77 18.01
C HIS A 152 1.01 7.79 17.79
N THR A 153 1.52 7.03 16.81
CA THR A 153 2.97 6.98 16.55
C THR A 153 3.50 8.22 15.83
N GLY A 154 2.64 8.97 15.13
CA GLY A 154 3.02 10.14 14.35
C GLY A 154 3.91 9.84 13.13
N VAL A 155 4.08 8.56 12.77
CA VAL A 155 4.87 8.17 11.59
C VAL A 155 4.22 8.69 10.31
N HIS A 156 2.90 8.58 10.22
CA HIS A 156 2.07 9.13 9.14
C HIS A 156 0.99 10.01 9.76
N ASP A 157 0.63 11.10 9.09
CA ASP A 157 -0.52 11.94 9.46
C ASP A 157 -1.78 11.44 8.72
N GLY A 158 -2.40 10.39 9.27
CA GLY A 158 -3.54 9.72 8.64
C GLY A 158 -4.78 10.60 8.47
N ASP A 159 -4.98 11.58 9.37
CA ASP A 159 -6.11 12.51 9.28
C ASP A 159 -5.87 13.50 8.12
N TYR A 160 -4.64 14.01 7.96
CA TYR A 160 -4.28 14.85 6.82
C TYR A 160 -4.37 14.07 5.49
N GLU A 161 -3.82 12.86 5.40
CA GLU A 161 -3.93 12.01 4.22
C GLU A 161 -5.39 11.74 3.82
N TYR A 162 -6.25 11.47 4.80
CA TYR A 162 -7.67 11.26 4.57
C TYR A 162 -8.36 12.54 4.06
N ASN A 163 -8.06 13.71 4.62
CA ASN A 163 -8.59 14.98 4.14
C ASN A 163 -8.19 15.28 2.69
N VAL A 164 -6.94 15.02 2.30
CA VAL A 164 -6.50 15.17 0.91
C VAL A 164 -7.25 14.20 -0.01
N THR A 165 -7.50 12.97 0.45
CA THR A 165 -8.28 11.97 -0.29
C THR A 165 -9.74 12.42 -0.49
N LEU A 166 -10.37 12.98 0.55
CA LEU A 166 -11.71 13.56 0.45
C LEU A 166 -11.76 14.74 -0.53
N LEU A 167 -10.74 15.62 -0.52
CA LEU A 167 -10.63 16.73 -1.46
C LEU A 167 -10.47 16.26 -2.92
N LEU A 168 -9.71 15.19 -3.15
CA LEU A 168 -9.59 14.57 -4.46
C LEU A 168 -10.95 14.03 -4.96
N ALA A 169 -11.74 13.45 -4.07
CA ALA A 169 -13.08 12.95 -4.39
C ALA A 169 -14.07 14.10 -4.69
N ASP A 170 -14.06 15.15 -3.87
CA ASP A 170 -14.85 16.38 -4.05
C ASP A 170 -14.56 17.05 -5.40
N LYS A 171 -13.27 17.10 -5.79
CA LYS A 171 -12.83 17.63 -7.10
C LYS A 171 -12.99 16.66 -8.27
N HIS A 172 -13.66 15.52 -8.05
CA HIS A 172 -13.90 14.48 -9.06
C HIS A 172 -12.61 13.94 -9.71
N LYS A 173 -11.49 13.95 -8.98
CA LYS A 173 -10.22 13.34 -9.43
C LYS A 173 -10.17 11.85 -9.13
N ILE A 174 -10.92 11.41 -8.12
CA ILE A 174 -11.13 10.00 -7.80
C ILE A 174 -12.61 9.74 -7.54
N ARG A 175 -13.03 8.47 -7.65
CA ARG A 175 -14.31 7.99 -7.12
C ARG A 175 -14.06 7.23 -5.82
N MET A 176 -14.55 7.74 -4.71
CA MET A 176 -14.35 7.12 -3.40
C MET A 176 -15.57 6.29 -2.98
N PHE A 177 -15.31 5.06 -2.53
CA PHE A 177 -16.32 4.13 -2.01
C PHE A 177 -16.03 3.91 -0.52
N THR A 178 -16.86 4.51 0.34
CA THR A 178 -16.64 4.56 1.79
C THR A 178 -16.97 3.28 2.53
N GLY A 179 -17.51 2.26 1.85
CA GLY A 179 -17.88 1.00 2.50
C GLY A 179 -19.02 1.17 3.50
N ARG A 180 -19.05 0.29 4.52
CA ARG A 180 -20.06 0.27 5.58
C ARG A 180 -19.51 0.78 6.90
#